data_AF-A0A1N6G5E6-F1
#
_entry.id   AF-A0A1N6G5E6-F1
#
_cell.length_a   1.000
_cell.length_b   1.000
_cell.length_c   1.000
_cell.angle_alpha   90.00
_cell.angle_beta   90.00
_cell.angle_gamma   90.00
#
_symmetry.space_group_name_H-M   'P 1'
#
loop_
_entity.id
_entity.type
_entity.pdbx_description
1 polymer ?
#
loop_
_entity_poly.entity_id
_entity_poly.type
_entity_poly.pdbx_seq_one_letter_code
_entity_poly.pdbx_strand_id
1 'polypeptide(L)' 'MRRALLVIGGILLSWVLGAVVVRVGLDWADTFPYSEASEWRYLGVAIAALLVAIGGSVATVLLARRRRRRDSATQG' A
#
# COMPACT_ATOMS: atom_id res chain seq x y z
N MET A 1 8.78 17.33 13.69
CA MET A 1 8.48 17.40 12.24
C MET A 1 9.05 16.24 11.42
N ARG A 2 10.36 15.94 11.46
CA ARG A 2 11.00 14.88 10.64
C ARG A 2 10.31 13.50 10.69
N ARG A 3 9.84 13.06 11.86
CA ARG A 3 9.08 11.80 12.01
C ARG A 3 7.72 11.81 11.32
N ALA A 4 7.00 12.93 11.37
CA ALA A 4 5.71 13.05 10.70
C ALA A 4 5.89 13.01 9.18
N LEU A 5 6.92 13.68 8.66
CA LEU A 5 7.27 13.64 7.23
C LEU A 5 7.60 12.22 6.76
N LEU A 6 8.31 11.41 7.56
CA LEU A 6 8.58 10.02 7.22
C LEU A 6 7.31 9.15 7.20
N VAL A 7 6.37 9.39 8.12
CA VAL A 7 5.08 8.67 8.12
C VAL A 7 4.24 9.06 6.91
N ILE A 8 4.13 10.36 6.65
CA ILE A 8 3.41 10.88 5.48
C ILE A 8 4.04 10.33 4.20
N GLY A 9 5.37 10.37 4.07
CA GLY A 9 6.09 9.82 2.93
C GLY A 9 5.86 8.32 2.74
N GLY A 10 5.85 7.53 3.81
CA GLY A 10 5.55 6.09 3.74
C GLY A 10 4.10 5.80 3.33
N ILE A 11 3.14 6.58 3.82
CA ILE A 11 1.74 6.49 3.39
C ILE A 11 1.64 6.83 1.91
N LEU A 12 2.15 7.98 1.48
CA LEU A 12 2.13 8.39 0.07
C LEU A 12 2.79 7.35 -0.84
N LEU A 13 3.93 6.80 -0.43
CA LEU A 13 4.60 5.74 -1.16
C LEU A 13 3.72 4.48 -1.31
N SER A 14 3.03 4.06 -0.24
CA SER A 14 2.11 2.92 -0.33
C SER A 14 0.93 3.16 -1.30
N TRP A 15 0.42 4.39 -1.37
CA TRP A 15 -0.61 4.76 -2.33
C TRP A 15 -0.09 4.78 -3.76
N VAL A 16 1.12 5.31 -3.98
CA VAL A 16 1.79 5.26 -5.29
C VAL A 16 2.01 3.82 -5.73
N LEU A 17 2.49 2.95 -4.84
CA LEU A 17 2.66 1.53 -5.13
C LEU A 17 1.32 0.84 -5.44
N GLY A 18 0.25 1.16 -4.71
CA GLY A 18 -1.10 0.70 -5.04
C GLY A 18 -1.54 1.12 -6.44
N ALA A 19 -1.30 2.37 -6.83
CA ALA A 19 -1.61 2.85 -8.18
C ALA A 19 -0.79 2.14 -9.27
N VAL A 20 0.49 1.84 -9.01
CA VAL A 20 1.33 1.03 -9.90
C VAL A 20 0.77 -0.39 -10.06
N VAL A 21 0.30 -1.01 -8.96
CA VAL A 21 -0.35 -2.33 -9.02
C VAL A 21 -1.61 -2.28 -9.87
N VAL A 22 -2.46 -1.25 -9.72
CA VAL A 22 -3.62 -1.08 -10.61
C VAL A 22 -3.16 -0.97 -12.05
N ARG A 23 -2.19 -0.10 -12.37
CA ARG A 23 -1.74 0.10 -13.74
C ARG A 23 -1.25 -1.19 -14.38
N VAL A 24 -0.33 -1.89 -13.73
CA VAL A 24 0.23 -3.16 -14.23
C VAL A 24 -0.83 -4.25 -14.30
N GLY A 25 -1.73 -4.30 -13.31
CA GLY A 25 -2.80 -5.29 -13.27
C GLY A 25 -3.85 -5.09 -14.37
N LEU A 26 -4.18 -3.84 -14.69
CA LEU A 26 -5.04 -3.50 -15.83
C LEU A 26 -4.33 -3.80 -17.15
N ASP A 27 -3.08 -3.37 -17.32
CA ASP A 27 -2.29 -3.65 -18.52
C ASP A 27 -2.17 -5.18 -18.75
N TRP A 28 -2.08 -5.98 -17.68
CA TRP A 28 -2.12 -7.44 -17.75
C TRP A 28 -3.52 -7.98 -18.07
N ALA A 29 -4.57 -7.50 -17.41
CA ALA A 29 -5.93 -7.97 -17.64
C ALA A 29 -6.39 -7.71 -19.09
N ASP A 30 -5.96 -6.60 -19.68
CA ASP A 30 -6.29 -6.20 -21.05
C ASP A 30 -5.62 -7.06 -22.13
N THR A 31 -4.66 -7.92 -21.77
CA THR A 31 -4.09 -8.91 -22.72
C THR A 31 -5.03 -10.08 -23.02
N PHE A 32 -6.10 -10.26 -22.24
CA PHE A 32 -7.06 -11.34 -22.44
C PHE A 32 -8.32 -10.82 -23.15
N PRO A 33 -8.90 -11.59 -24.09
CA PRO A 33 -10.16 -11.22 -24.72
C PRO A 33 -11.26 -11.06 -23.67
N TYR A 34 -12.07 -10.01 -23.82
CA TYR A 34 -13.11 -9.65 -22.87
C TYR A 34 -14.11 -10.80 -22.72
N SER A 35 -14.28 -11.27 -21.48
CA SER A 35 -15.20 -12.36 -21.08
C SER A 35 -15.68 -12.08 -19.66
N GLU A 36 -16.76 -12.70 -19.19
CA GLU A 36 -17.23 -12.51 -17.80
C GLU A 36 -16.15 -12.87 -16.76
N ALA A 37 -15.20 -13.75 -17.12
CA ALA A 37 -14.02 -14.06 -16.31
C ALA A 37 -13.05 -12.87 -16.13
N SER A 38 -13.13 -11.83 -16.97
CA SER A 38 -12.33 -10.60 -16.83
C SER A 38 -12.80 -9.74 -15.67
N GLU A 39 -14.07 -9.77 -15.27
CA GLU A 39 -14.56 -9.03 -14.09
C GLU A 39 -13.84 -9.46 -12.82
N TRP A 40 -13.60 -10.77 -12.66
CA TRP A 40 -12.84 -11.33 -11.54
C TRP A 40 -11.38 -10.90 -11.53
N ARG A 41 -10.77 -10.70 -12.72
CA ARG A 41 -9.39 -10.22 -12.83
C ARG A 41 -9.28 -8.77 -12.37
N TYR A 42 -10.19 -7.91 -12.83
CA TYR A 42 -10.24 -6.51 -12.41
C TYR A 42 -10.50 -6.37 -10.90
N LEU A 43 -11.42 -7.17 -10.35
CA LEU A 43 -11.67 -7.20 -8.91
C LEU A 43 -10.44 -7.68 -8.13
N GLY A 44 -9.77 -8.72 -8.61
CA GLY A 44 -8.52 -9.21 -8.01
C GLY A 44 -7.41 -8.16 -7.98
N VAL A 45 -7.22 -7.42 -9.08
CA VAL A 45 -6.26 -6.31 -9.18
C VAL A 45 -6.61 -5.19 -8.21
N ALA A 46 -7.90 -4.81 -8.13
CA ALA A 46 -8.36 -3.78 -7.20
C ALA A 46 -8.12 -4.17 -5.72
N ILE A 47 -8.40 -5.42 -5.36
CA ILE A 47 -8.16 -5.95 -4.01
C ILE A 47 -6.65 -5.93 -3.70
N ALA A 48 -5.81 -6.41 -4.62
CA ALA A 48 -4.37 -6.40 -4.44
C ALA A 48 -3.82 -4.98 -4.23
N ALA A 49 -4.28 -4.02 -5.03
CA ALA A 49 -3.89 -2.61 -4.91
C ALA A 49 -4.32 -2.01 -3.55
N LEU A 50 -5.54 -2.30 -3.10
CA LEU A 50 -6.04 -1.85 -1.80
C LEU A 50 -5.23 -2.43 -0.65
N LEU A 51 -4.87 -3.71 -0.72
CA LEU A 51 -4.03 -4.35 0.29
C LEU A 51 -2.65 -3.68 0.37
N VAL A 52 -2.05 -3.30 -0.76
CA VAL A 52 -0.78 -2.57 -0.78
C VAL A 52 -0.92 -1.18 -0.19
N ALA A 53 -1.93 -0.41 -0.61
CA ALA A 53 -2.11 0.97 -0.15
C ALA A 53 -2.46 1.03 1.35
N ILE A 54 -3.47 0.27 1.77
CA ILE A 54 -3.94 0.27 3.15
C ILE A 54 -2.94 -0.45 4.05
N GLY A 55 -2.45 -1.62 3.63
CA GLY A 55 -1.47 -2.40 4.38
C GLY A 55 -0.17 -1.63 4.58
N GLY A 56 0.34 -0.97 3.53
CA GLY A 56 1.52 -0.12 3.61
C GLY A 56 1.33 1.09 4.51
N SER A 57 0.14 1.73 4.47
CA SER A 57 -0.21 2.83 5.36
C SER A 57 -0.23 2.39 6.83
N VAL A 58 -0.90 1.29 7.14
CA VAL A 58 -0.98 0.72 8.49
C VAL A 58 0.39 0.30 8.98
N ALA A 59 1.17 -0.41 8.15
CA ALA A 59 2.52 -0.85 8.49
C ALA A 59 3.44 0.33 8.81
N THR A 60 3.36 1.41 8.02
CA THR A 60 4.12 2.65 8.26
C THR A 60 3.80 3.25 9.62
N VAL A 61 2.50 3.35 9.97
CA VAL A 61 2.06 3.87 11.26
C VAL A 61 2.49 2.97 12.41
N LEU A 62 2.32 1.65 12.28
CA LEU A 62 2.72 0.68 13.31
C LEU A 62 4.22 0.71 13.56
N LEU A 63 5.03 0.79 12.50
CA LEU A 63 6.48 0.89 12.61
C LEU A 63 6.90 2.19 13.30
N ALA A 64 6.27 3.32 12.96
CA ALA A 64 6.52 4.59 13.61
C ALA A 64 6.17 4.54 15.11
N ARG A 65 5.02 3.94 15.47
CA ARG A 65 4.59 3.74 16.87
C ARG A 65 5.57 2.85 17.64
N ARG A 66 6.01 1.73 17.04
CA ARG A 66 7.00 0.82 17.65
C ARG A 66 8.34 1.51 17.92
N ARG A 67 8.82 2.32 16.97
CA ARG A 67 10.05 3.11 17.15
C ARG A 67 9.93 4.11 18.29
N ARG A 68 8.79 4.80 18.44
CA ARG A 68 8.57 5.71 19.59
C ARG A 68 8.68 4.98 20.93
N ARG A 69 8.05 3.81 21.06
CA ARG A 69 8.06 3.04 22.32
C ARG A 69 9.46 2.59 22.71
N ARG A 70 10.31 2.22 21.74
CA ARG A 70 11.70 1.84 22.01
C ARG A 70 12.52 3.01 22.53
N ASP A 71 12.41 4.19 21.91
CA ASP A 71 13.18 5.37 22.35
C ASP A 71 12.82 5.78 23.78
N SER A 72 11.53 5.68 24.16
CA SER A 72 11.07 5.99 25.51
C SER A 72 11.55 4.97 26.55
N ALA A 73 11.69 3.69 26.18
CA ALA A 73 12.17 2.64 27.07
C ALA A 73 13.69 2.71 27.33
N THR A 74 14.46 3.36 26.46
CA THR A 74 15.91 3.58 26.63
C THR A 74 16.25 4.84 27.42
N GLN A 75 15.28 5.68 27.78
CA GLN A 75 15.48 6.95 28.49
C GLN A 75 14.98 6.95 29.94
N GLY A 76 14.36 5.86 30.42
CA GLY A 76 13.95 5.66 31.82
C GLY A 76 14.84 4.62 32.48
#